data_AF-A0A101W3G3-F1
#
_entry.id   AF-A0A101W3G3-F1
#
_cell.length_a   1.000
_cell.length_b   1.000
_cell.length_c   1.000
_cell.angle_alpha   90.00
_cell.angle_beta   90.00
_cell.angle_gamma   90.00
#
_symmetry.space_group_name_H-M   'P 1'
#
loop_
_entity.id
_entity.type
_entity.pdbx_description
1 polymer ?
#
loop_
_entity_poly.entity_id
_entity_poly.type
_entity_poly.pdbx_seq_one_letter_code
_entity_poly.pdbx_strand_id
1 'polypeptide(L)'
;MQTAPFVELLAVSAALAKNPVFDIIIDEKITLQNYCNALIEKTLTLRQSDFPAFIDYQSGQVKNSIIWLNKLEKLLAHNQDVFILKKVLCRFTKLMNLIEDKRTKVQSSPVKVLKIKTPKRLINATSDDRYFSYFEVKNHIETLTNFSEKLIYLTQEAFAYKQADKFSINTTLQAYDEQCNHQIEHLQTLRKMRSDYEKEQQENLENVLQEKASTFKIRINGPINILTDVYKQMMNTPKSNGKTYISHSIKDITKFICDNHLDELGNELSPNTIRTYLSPTRNDKDPNNDTKIRI
;
A
#
# COMPACT_ATOMS: atom_id res chain seq x y z
N MET A 1 26.07 35.42 -7.85
CA MET A 1 24.74 34.82 -8.08
C MET A 1 24.72 34.24 -9.48
N GLN A 2 24.48 32.94 -9.60
CA GLN A 2 24.46 32.23 -10.89
C GLN A 2 23.14 32.46 -11.61
N THR A 3 23.14 32.35 -12.94
CA THR A 3 21.96 32.55 -13.78
C THR A 3 21.40 31.21 -14.29
N ALA A 4 20.16 31.24 -14.76
CA ALA A 4 19.57 30.18 -15.57
C ALA A 4 19.05 30.79 -16.88
N PRO A 5 19.15 30.11 -18.02
CA PRO A 5 18.76 30.69 -19.31
C PRO A 5 17.24 30.67 -19.48
N PHE A 6 16.57 31.71 -18.98
CA PHE A 6 15.15 31.97 -19.21
C PHE A 6 14.91 32.42 -20.66
N VAL A 7 13.87 31.86 -21.28
CA VAL A 7 13.46 32.21 -22.65
C VAL A 7 12.61 33.50 -22.65
N GLU A 8 11.82 33.70 -21.60
CA GLU A 8 10.98 34.88 -21.38
C GLU A 8 11.38 35.55 -20.06
N LEU A 9 11.76 36.83 -20.11
CA LEU A 9 12.15 37.63 -18.94
C LEU A 9 10.96 38.49 -18.53
N LEU A 10 10.15 37.98 -17.59
CA LEU A 10 8.93 38.63 -17.10
C LEU A 10 9.25 39.75 -16.09
N ALA A 11 9.96 40.78 -16.53
CA ALA A 11 10.24 41.96 -15.72
C ALA A 11 9.54 43.21 -16.27
N VAL A 12 9.15 44.10 -15.37
CA VAL A 12 8.51 45.38 -15.66
C VAL A 12 9.21 46.50 -14.89
N SER A 13 9.15 47.73 -15.39
CA SER A 13 9.55 48.89 -14.59
C SER A 13 8.51 49.15 -13.50
N ALA A 14 8.91 49.79 -12.39
CA ALA A 14 8.01 50.09 -11.27
C ALA A 14 6.75 50.86 -11.71
N ALA A 15 6.90 51.78 -12.67
CA ALA A 15 5.80 52.57 -13.23
C ALA A 15 4.74 51.74 -14.00
N LEU A 16 5.08 50.53 -14.42
CA LEU A 16 4.23 49.63 -15.23
C LEU A 16 3.77 48.40 -14.44
N ALA A 17 4.12 48.30 -13.16
CA ALA A 17 3.76 47.19 -12.31
C ALA A 17 2.23 47.15 -12.08
N LYS A 18 1.60 46.04 -12.47
CA LYS A 18 0.16 45.80 -12.28
C LYS A 18 -0.12 45.01 -11.00
N ASN A 19 0.85 44.22 -10.57
CA ASN A 19 0.81 43.49 -9.32
C ASN A 19 2.18 43.62 -8.63
N PRO A 20 2.45 44.73 -7.92
CA PRO A 20 3.76 44.99 -7.30
C PRO A 20 4.21 43.87 -6.35
N VAL A 21 3.26 43.12 -5.78
CA VAL A 21 3.54 41.99 -4.90
C VAL A 21 4.21 40.84 -5.64
N PHE A 22 3.82 40.56 -6.89
CA PHE A 22 4.34 39.43 -7.66
C PHE A 22 5.18 39.79 -8.88
N ASP A 23 5.09 41.03 -9.36
CA ASP A 23 5.89 41.55 -10.46
C ASP A 23 7.38 41.53 -10.12
N ILE A 24 8.20 41.15 -11.10
CA ILE A 24 9.65 41.29 -11.03
C ILE A 24 9.97 42.69 -11.55
N ILE A 25 10.40 43.55 -10.63
CA ILE A 25 10.62 44.97 -10.94
C ILE A 25 12.08 45.20 -11.27
N ILE A 26 12.35 45.76 -12.45
CA ILE A 26 13.68 46.16 -12.92
C ILE A 26 13.53 47.49 -13.64
N ASP A 27 14.07 48.57 -13.07
CA ASP A 27 13.98 49.92 -13.64
C ASP A 27 15.10 50.22 -14.64
N GLU A 28 16.15 49.39 -14.65
CA GLU A 28 17.24 49.45 -15.61
C GLU A 28 16.97 48.58 -16.84
N LYS A 29 17.89 48.58 -17.80
CA LYS A 29 17.82 47.68 -18.96
C LYS A 29 17.73 46.22 -18.50
N ILE A 30 16.67 45.52 -18.90
CA ILE A 30 16.47 44.11 -18.55
C ILE A 30 17.56 43.26 -19.21
N THR A 31 18.29 42.51 -18.39
CA THR A 31 19.32 41.53 -18.79
C THR A 31 19.01 40.20 -18.11
N LEU A 32 19.59 39.11 -18.62
CA LEU A 32 19.41 37.81 -17.99
C LEU A 32 19.92 37.81 -16.53
N GLN A 33 21.04 38.50 -16.29
CA GLN A 33 21.66 38.57 -14.97
C GLN A 33 20.78 39.32 -13.97
N ASN A 34 20.35 40.55 -14.28
CA ASN A 34 19.54 41.31 -13.34
C ASN A 34 18.14 40.71 -13.15
N TYR A 35 17.59 40.03 -14.16
CA TYR A 35 16.37 39.25 -14.02
C TYR A 35 16.52 38.09 -13.03
N CYS A 36 17.56 37.26 -13.19
CA CYS A 36 17.81 36.16 -12.27
C CYS A 36 18.05 36.67 -10.85
N ASN A 37 18.78 37.78 -10.71
CA ASN A 37 19.04 38.42 -9.43
C ASN A 37 17.74 38.88 -8.77
N ALA A 38 16.91 39.63 -9.51
CA ALA A 38 15.63 40.13 -9.01
C ALA A 38 14.67 38.98 -8.64
N LEU A 39 14.68 37.89 -9.40
CA LEU A 39 13.85 36.71 -9.13
C LEU A 39 14.26 36.01 -7.82
N ILE A 40 15.56 35.81 -7.58
CA ILE A 40 16.06 35.27 -6.30
C ILE A 40 15.69 36.20 -5.15
N GLU A 41 15.95 37.49 -5.26
CA GLU A 41 15.60 38.46 -4.21
C GLU A 41 14.09 38.46 -3.93
N LYS A 42 13.25 38.36 -4.97
CA LYS A 42 11.80 38.19 -4.81
C LYS A 42 11.46 36.96 -3.99
N THR A 43 12.06 35.80 -4.28
CA THR A 43 11.81 34.57 -3.51
C THR A 43 12.27 34.65 -2.04
N LEU A 44 13.33 35.41 -1.76
CA LEU A 44 13.84 35.63 -0.40
C LEU A 44 13.01 36.62 0.41
N THR A 45 12.37 37.59 -0.24
CA THR A 45 11.60 38.66 0.40
C THR A 45 10.12 38.31 0.53
N LEU A 46 9.55 37.60 -0.45
CA LEU A 46 8.14 37.26 -0.49
C LEU A 46 7.73 36.32 0.66
N ARG A 47 6.58 36.59 1.31
CA ARG A 47 6.09 35.73 2.40
C ARG A 47 5.85 34.31 1.91
N GLN A 48 6.17 33.31 2.73
CA GLN A 48 6.02 31.91 2.35
C GLN A 48 4.57 31.49 2.04
N SER A 49 3.58 32.18 2.60
CA SER A 49 2.16 31.99 2.27
C SER A 49 1.84 32.33 0.82
N ASP A 50 2.61 33.24 0.23
CA ASP A 50 2.31 33.84 -1.07
C ASP A 50 3.05 33.12 -2.21
N PHE A 51 3.93 32.16 -1.89
CA PHE A 51 4.67 31.37 -2.87
C PHE A 51 3.77 30.66 -3.89
N PRO A 52 2.65 30.00 -3.52
CA PRO A 52 1.77 29.37 -4.50
C PRO A 52 1.19 30.38 -5.50
N ALA A 53 0.65 31.49 -4.99
CA ALA A 53 0.06 32.54 -5.81
C ALA A 53 1.08 33.23 -6.72
N PHE A 54 2.31 33.44 -6.23
CA PHE A 54 3.41 33.98 -7.01
C PHE A 54 3.82 33.05 -8.17
N ILE A 55 3.96 31.75 -7.90
CA ILE A 55 4.28 30.76 -8.93
C ILE A 55 3.17 30.69 -9.97
N ASP A 56 1.90 30.67 -9.54
CA ASP A 56 0.75 30.70 -10.46
C ASP A 56 0.73 31.96 -11.33
N TYR A 57 1.00 33.12 -10.73
CA TYR A 57 1.03 34.41 -11.41
C TYR A 57 2.14 34.49 -12.47
N GLN A 58 3.36 34.10 -12.11
CA GLN A 58 4.50 34.16 -13.03
C GLN A 58 4.39 33.10 -14.14
N SER A 59 4.04 31.86 -13.78
CA SER A 59 3.91 30.79 -14.76
C SER A 59 2.72 30.97 -15.71
N GLY A 60 1.68 31.72 -15.33
CA GLY A 60 0.55 32.06 -16.18
C GLY A 60 0.82 33.17 -17.20
N GLN A 61 1.93 33.91 -17.08
CA GLN A 61 2.28 34.99 -17.99
C GLN A 61 3.20 34.57 -19.14
N VAL A 62 3.92 33.46 -18.99
CA VAL A 62 4.77 32.91 -20.06
C VAL A 62 3.97 32.04 -21.03
N LYS A 63 4.46 31.93 -22.26
CA LYS A 63 3.86 31.03 -23.27
C LYS A 63 4.00 29.55 -22.89
N ASN A 64 5.11 29.18 -22.26
CA ASN A 64 5.36 27.81 -21.81
C ASN A 64 5.72 27.76 -20.32
N SER A 65 4.70 27.54 -19.49
CA SER A 65 4.81 27.47 -18.03
C SER A 65 5.80 26.41 -17.56
N ILE A 66 5.84 25.23 -18.22
CA ILE A 66 6.76 24.14 -17.83
C ILE A 66 8.21 24.53 -18.05
N ILE A 67 8.53 25.14 -19.20
CA ILE A 67 9.89 25.59 -19.48
C ILE A 67 10.32 26.63 -18.43
N TRP A 68 9.46 27.60 -18.12
CA TRP A 68 9.77 28.61 -17.11
C TRP A 68 9.98 28.01 -15.71
N LEU A 69 9.11 27.08 -15.30
CA LEU A 69 9.23 26.37 -14.01
C LEU A 69 10.55 25.59 -13.92
N ASN A 70 10.96 24.89 -14.99
CA ASN A 70 12.24 24.19 -15.05
C ASN A 70 13.44 25.15 -14.92
N LYS A 71 13.33 26.37 -15.48
CA LYS A 71 14.38 27.39 -15.34
C LYS A 71 14.41 28.00 -13.93
N LEU A 72 13.25 28.19 -13.30
CA LEU A 72 13.17 28.64 -11.91
C LEU A 72 13.79 27.61 -10.96
N GLU A 73 13.45 26.33 -11.10
CA GLU A 73 14.05 25.24 -10.33
C GLU A 73 15.58 25.25 -10.47
N LYS A 74 16.08 25.32 -11.71
CA LYS A 74 17.52 25.37 -11.98
C LYS A 74 18.19 26.60 -11.36
N LEU A 75 17.55 27.77 -11.45
CA LEU A 75 18.06 29.00 -10.83
C LEU A 75 18.16 28.87 -9.30
N LEU A 76 17.12 28.32 -8.66
CA LEU A 76 17.11 28.09 -7.21
C LEU A 76 18.21 27.10 -6.82
N ALA A 77 18.33 25.98 -7.51
CA ALA A 77 19.34 24.96 -7.24
C ALA A 77 20.78 25.49 -7.37
N HIS A 78 21.08 26.24 -8.44
CA HIS A 78 22.39 26.86 -8.64
C HIS A 78 22.75 27.90 -7.56
N ASN A 79 21.75 28.44 -6.85
CA ASN A 79 21.93 29.44 -5.81
C ASN A 79 21.52 28.94 -4.43
N GLN A 80 21.48 27.61 -4.23
CA GLN A 80 21.09 26.99 -2.96
C GLN A 80 21.92 27.53 -1.78
N ASP A 81 23.21 27.78 -1.99
CA ASP A 81 24.12 28.34 -0.97
C ASP A 81 23.63 29.67 -0.40
N VAL A 82 22.93 30.50 -1.19
CA VAL A 82 22.34 31.77 -0.72
C VAL A 82 21.29 31.50 0.37
N PHE A 83 20.49 30.44 0.20
CA PHE A 83 19.47 30.04 1.17
C PHE A 83 20.08 29.39 2.42
N ILE A 84 21.18 28.65 2.27
CA ILE A 84 21.96 28.08 3.38
C ILE A 84 22.55 29.22 4.22
N LEU A 85 23.27 30.15 3.59
CA LEU A 85 23.94 31.26 4.26
C LEU A 85 22.95 32.17 5.00
N LYS A 86 21.75 32.39 4.43
CA LYS A 86 20.67 33.17 5.06
C LYS A 86 19.83 32.35 6.07
N LYS A 87 20.15 31.08 6.32
CA LYS A 87 19.42 30.16 7.22
C LYS A 87 17.93 30.03 6.90
N VAL A 88 17.57 30.03 5.61
CA VAL A 88 16.18 29.96 5.12
C VAL A 88 15.91 28.73 4.25
N LEU A 89 16.57 27.61 4.55
CA LEU A 89 16.43 26.35 3.82
C LEU A 89 14.98 25.85 3.74
N CYS A 90 14.16 26.07 4.78
CA CYS A 90 12.75 25.70 4.75
C CYS A 90 11.98 26.39 3.60
N ARG A 91 12.34 27.64 3.26
CA ARG A 91 11.75 28.39 2.13
C ARG A 91 12.14 27.77 0.81
N PHE A 92 13.42 27.41 0.67
CA PHE A 92 13.96 26.74 -0.51
C PHE A 92 13.23 25.42 -0.76
N THR A 93 13.13 24.55 0.25
CA THR A 93 12.41 23.27 0.13
C THR A 93 10.95 23.48 -0.24
N LYS A 94 10.27 24.46 0.38
CA LYS A 94 8.87 24.78 0.04
C LYS A 94 8.72 25.23 -1.41
N LEU A 95 9.60 26.08 -1.92
CA LEU A 95 9.58 26.53 -3.31
C LEU A 95 9.80 25.36 -4.28
N MET A 96 10.80 24.51 -4.03
CA MET A 96 11.07 23.33 -4.86
C MET A 96 9.85 22.41 -4.94
N ASN A 97 9.22 22.11 -3.80
CA ASN A 97 8.00 21.29 -3.75
C ASN A 97 6.84 21.95 -4.51
N LEU A 98 6.61 23.25 -4.35
CA LEU A 98 5.54 23.95 -5.06
C LEU A 98 5.76 24.01 -6.57
N ILE A 99 7.03 24.10 -7.01
CA ILE A 99 7.39 24.05 -8.44
C ILE A 99 7.10 22.66 -9.01
N GLU A 100 7.41 21.59 -8.27
CA GLU A 100 7.06 20.23 -8.65
C GLU A 100 5.55 20.03 -8.71
N ASP A 101 4.81 20.40 -7.65
CA ASP A 101 3.35 20.33 -7.62
C ASP A 101 2.71 21.08 -8.79
N LYS A 102 3.23 22.27 -9.14
CA LYS A 102 2.73 23.05 -10.27
C LYS A 102 3.05 22.37 -11.60
N ARG A 103 4.25 21.80 -11.77
CA ARG A 103 4.59 21.01 -12.96
C ARG A 103 3.69 19.81 -13.09
N THR A 104 3.46 19.06 -12.01
CA THR A 104 2.50 17.96 -12.00
C THR A 104 1.12 18.46 -12.42
N LYS A 105 0.62 19.58 -11.89
CA LYS A 105 -0.69 20.16 -12.28
C LYS A 105 -0.79 20.64 -13.73
N VAL A 106 0.32 21.07 -14.33
CA VAL A 106 0.36 21.58 -15.72
C VAL A 106 0.62 20.43 -16.72
N GLN A 107 1.41 19.42 -16.35
CA GLN A 107 1.72 18.23 -17.15
C GLN A 107 0.66 17.14 -17.01
N SER A 108 0.04 17.03 -15.83
CA SER A 108 -1.32 16.56 -15.74
C SER A 108 -2.11 17.59 -16.53
N SER A 109 -2.20 17.36 -17.84
CA SER A 109 -3.41 17.74 -18.54
C SER A 109 -4.51 17.37 -17.55
N PRO A 110 -5.41 18.28 -17.14
CA PRO A 110 -6.69 17.75 -16.73
C PRO A 110 -7.01 16.84 -17.90
N VAL A 111 -7.17 15.55 -17.63
CA VAL A 111 -8.06 14.82 -18.49
C VAL A 111 -9.35 15.63 -18.30
N LYS A 112 -9.51 16.69 -19.11
CA LYS A 112 -10.74 16.99 -19.79
C LYS A 112 -10.96 15.69 -20.51
N VAL A 113 -11.46 14.71 -19.74
CA VAL A 113 -12.55 13.89 -20.15
C VAL A 113 -13.42 14.96 -20.75
N LEU A 114 -13.41 15.05 -22.08
CA LEU A 114 -14.58 15.53 -22.79
C LEU A 114 -15.68 14.82 -22.00
N LYS A 115 -16.37 15.52 -21.09
CA LYS A 115 -17.55 14.97 -20.46
C LYS A 115 -18.44 14.81 -21.67
N ILE A 116 -18.33 13.65 -22.33
CA ILE A 116 -19.22 13.22 -23.37
C ILE A 116 -20.53 13.37 -22.65
N LYS A 117 -21.28 14.43 -23.01
CA LYS A 117 -22.50 14.75 -22.29
C LYS A 117 -23.30 13.47 -22.34
N THR A 118 -23.56 12.88 -21.17
CA THR A 118 -24.25 11.59 -21.11
C THR A 118 -25.53 11.73 -21.93
N PRO A 119 -25.69 10.92 -23.00
CA PRO A 119 -26.84 11.04 -23.87
C PRO A 119 -28.12 11.06 -23.04
N LYS A 120 -29.05 11.99 -23.32
CA LYS A 120 -30.27 12.16 -22.50
C LYS A 120 -31.05 10.86 -22.30
N ARG A 121 -30.99 9.94 -23.28
CA ARG A 121 -31.59 8.59 -23.21
C ARG A 121 -30.99 7.69 -22.11
N LEU A 122 -29.82 8.02 -21.58
CA LEU A 122 -29.11 7.31 -20.50
C LEU A 122 -29.23 8.03 -19.14
N ILE A 123 -29.97 9.13 -19.08
CA ILE A 123 -30.26 9.85 -17.84
C ILE A 123 -31.57 9.28 -17.27
N ASN A 124 -31.53 8.82 -16.02
CA ASN A 124 -32.68 8.27 -15.31
C ASN A 124 -33.58 9.36 -14.75
N ALA A 125 -33.01 10.40 -14.14
CA ALA A 125 -33.77 11.54 -13.65
C ALA A 125 -32.93 12.82 -13.59
N THR A 126 -33.61 13.95 -13.53
CA THR A 126 -33.00 15.27 -13.29
C THR A 126 -33.62 15.91 -12.05
N SER A 127 -32.76 16.51 -11.24
CA SER A 127 -33.07 17.37 -10.09
C SER A 127 -32.40 18.73 -10.28
N ASP A 128 -32.67 19.69 -9.40
CA ASP A 128 -32.12 21.05 -9.54
C ASP A 128 -30.59 21.08 -9.47
N ASP A 129 -29.99 20.28 -8.59
CA ASP A 129 -28.56 20.29 -8.34
C ASP A 129 -27.76 19.36 -9.27
N ARG A 130 -28.39 18.28 -9.75
CA ARG A 130 -27.73 17.27 -10.60
C ARG A 130 -28.72 16.42 -11.40
N TYR A 131 -28.20 15.62 -12.33
CA TYR A 131 -28.92 14.50 -12.93
C TYR A 131 -28.38 13.17 -12.40
N PHE A 132 -29.20 12.13 -12.48
CA PHE A 132 -28.89 10.78 -12.07
C PHE A 132 -28.81 9.89 -13.31
N SER A 133 -27.68 9.23 -13.52
CA SER A 133 -27.47 8.30 -14.63
C SER A 133 -26.81 7.02 -14.12
N TYR A 134 -27.56 5.92 -14.13
CA TYR A 134 -27.01 4.64 -13.69
C TYR A 134 -25.86 4.19 -14.60
N PHE A 135 -25.89 4.59 -15.88
CA PHE A 135 -24.79 4.36 -16.81
C PHE A 135 -23.46 4.97 -16.31
N GLU A 136 -23.50 6.21 -15.80
CA GLU A 136 -22.31 6.85 -15.23
C GLU A 136 -21.86 6.16 -13.94
N VAL A 137 -22.80 5.82 -13.06
CA VAL A 137 -22.51 5.04 -11.84
C VAL A 137 -21.85 3.72 -12.16
N LYS A 138 -22.39 2.97 -13.12
CA LYS A 138 -21.86 1.67 -13.54
C LYS A 138 -20.40 1.80 -14.01
N ASN A 139 -20.10 2.78 -14.85
CA ASN A 139 -18.74 3.00 -15.32
C ASN A 139 -17.82 3.41 -14.15
N HIS A 140 -18.30 4.21 -13.20
CA HIS A 140 -17.51 4.59 -12.03
C HIS A 140 -17.19 3.39 -11.12
N ILE A 141 -18.18 2.56 -10.78
CA ILE A 141 -17.95 1.39 -9.92
C ILE A 141 -17.01 0.35 -10.56
N GLU A 142 -16.89 0.32 -11.89
CA GLU A 142 -15.92 -0.52 -12.59
C GLU A 142 -14.47 -0.05 -12.35
N THR A 143 -14.26 1.25 -12.09
CA THR A 143 -12.93 1.79 -11.73
C THR A 143 -12.52 1.52 -10.29
N LEU A 144 -13.48 1.22 -9.40
CA LEU A 144 -13.21 0.90 -8.01
C LEU A 144 -12.69 -0.54 -7.89
N THR A 145 -11.72 -0.78 -7.00
CA THR A 145 -11.13 -2.11 -6.79
C THR A 145 -11.81 -2.86 -5.66
N ASN A 146 -12.22 -2.17 -4.59
CA ASN A 146 -12.76 -2.78 -3.39
C ASN A 146 -14.28 -2.97 -3.45
N PHE A 147 -14.77 -4.17 -3.09
CA PHE A 147 -16.22 -4.45 -3.00
C PHE A 147 -16.95 -3.51 -2.03
N SER A 148 -16.37 -3.23 -0.86
CA SER A 148 -16.97 -2.36 0.14
C SER A 148 -17.15 -0.94 -0.37
N GLU A 149 -16.16 -0.40 -1.10
CA GLU A 149 -16.26 0.93 -1.71
C GLU A 149 -17.38 0.99 -2.75
N LYS A 150 -17.48 -0.04 -3.61
CA LYS A 150 -18.59 -0.14 -4.59
C LYS A 150 -19.95 -0.16 -3.90
N LEU A 151 -20.09 -0.95 -2.83
CA LEU A 151 -21.34 -1.08 -2.08
C LEU A 151 -21.73 0.24 -1.39
N ILE A 152 -20.76 0.91 -0.74
CA ILE A 152 -20.98 2.20 -0.08
C ILE A 152 -21.43 3.23 -1.11
N TYR A 153 -20.73 3.34 -2.24
CA TYR A 153 -21.06 4.30 -3.30
C TYR A 153 -22.46 4.08 -3.86
N LEU A 154 -22.80 2.84 -4.24
CA LEU A 154 -24.13 2.50 -4.75
C LEU A 154 -25.23 2.80 -3.73
N THR A 155 -24.98 2.53 -2.45
CA THR A 155 -25.94 2.80 -1.37
C THR A 155 -26.18 4.30 -1.21
N GLN A 156 -25.11 5.10 -1.24
CA GLN A 156 -25.18 6.56 -1.18
C GLN A 156 -25.93 7.14 -2.38
N GLU A 157 -25.64 6.63 -3.58
CA GLU A 157 -26.30 7.08 -4.82
C GLU A 157 -27.79 6.75 -4.84
N ALA A 158 -28.18 5.53 -4.45
CA ALA A 158 -29.58 5.14 -4.30
C ALA A 158 -30.32 6.02 -3.27
N PHE A 159 -29.66 6.32 -2.14
CA PHE A 159 -30.23 7.17 -1.10
C PHE A 159 -30.37 8.63 -1.54
N ALA A 160 -29.36 9.19 -2.21
CA ALA A 160 -29.40 10.54 -2.79
C ALA A 160 -30.53 10.67 -3.82
N TYR A 161 -30.71 9.65 -4.66
CA TYR A 161 -31.80 9.63 -5.65
C TYR A 161 -33.18 9.64 -4.99
N LYS A 162 -33.38 8.86 -3.92
CA LYS A 162 -34.66 8.82 -3.21
C LYS A 162 -35.00 10.16 -2.56
N GLN A 163 -34.01 10.85 -1.99
CA GLN A 163 -34.22 12.14 -1.32
C GLN A 163 -34.34 13.34 -2.26
N ALA A 164 -33.79 13.26 -3.47
CA ALA A 164 -33.80 14.40 -4.37
C ALA A 164 -35.22 14.77 -4.82
N ASP A 165 -35.49 16.08 -4.90
CA ASP A 165 -36.67 16.60 -5.58
C ASP A 165 -36.45 16.52 -7.11
N LYS A 166 -37.26 15.69 -7.78
CA LYS A 166 -37.03 15.26 -9.17
C LYS A 166 -38.15 15.82 -10.04
N PHE A 167 -37.83 16.77 -10.90
CA PHE A 167 -38.79 17.34 -11.85
C PHE A 167 -38.82 16.63 -13.21
N SER A 168 -37.86 15.74 -13.49
CA SER A 168 -37.85 14.92 -14.72
C SER A 168 -37.40 13.49 -14.41
N ILE A 169 -38.22 12.51 -14.78
CA ILE A 169 -37.92 11.08 -14.63
C ILE A 169 -38.11 10.40 -15.98
N ASN A 170 -37.13 9.62 -16.39
CA ASN A 170 -37.17 8.84 -17.62
C ASN A 170 -37.86 7.50 -17.38
N THR A 171 -39.05 7.33 -17.95
CA THR A 171 -39.89 6.14 -17.79
C THR A 171 -39.47 4.96 -18.67
N THR A 172 -38.57 5.18 -19.64
CA THR A 172 -38.06 4.11 -20.52
C THR A 172 -36.92 3.31 -19.91
N LEU A 173 -36.28 3.86 -18.87
CA LEU A 173 -35.24 3.20 -18.10
C LEU A 173 -35.85 2.64 -16.81
N GLN A 174 -35.26 1.56 -16.29
CA GLN A 174 -35.56 1.11 -14.94
C GLN A 174 -35.26 2.24 -13.93
N ALA A 175 -35.99 2.28 -12.81
CA ALA A 175 -35.74 3.26 -11.75
C ALA A 175 -34.28 3.22 -11.28
N TYR A 176 -33.68 4.39 -11.06
CA TYR A 176 -32.26 4.52 -10.77
C TYR A 176 -31.85 3.79 -9.48
N ASP A 177 -32.63 3.94 -8.42
CA ASP A 177 -32.39 3.31 -7.13
C ASP A 177 -32.56 1.79 -7.21
N GLU A 178 -33.53 1.29 -7.97
CA GLU A 178 -33.66 -0.14 -8.24
C GLU A 178 -32.43 -0.70 -8.97
N GLN A 179 -31.92 0.00 -9.98
CA GLN A 179 -30.69 -0.40 -10.67
C GLN A 179 -29.49 -0.43 -9.72
N CYS A 180 -29.36 0.55 -8.82
CA CYS A 180 -28.33 0.55 -7.79
C CYS A 180 -28.49 -0.64 -6.83
N ASN A 181 -29.70 -0.93 -6.37
CA ASN A 181 -29.99 -2.03 -5.44
C ASN A 181 -29.73 -3.40 -6.08
N HIS A 182 -30.14 -3.62 -7.32
CA HIS A 182 -29.82 -4.85 -8.05
C HIS A 182 -28.31 -5.06 -8.18
N GLN A 183 -27.54 -4.00 -8.41
CA GLN A 183 -26.09 -4.09 -8.49
C GLN A 183 -25.44 -4.37 -7.12
N ILE A 184 -26.01 -3.84 -6.03
CA ILE A 184 -25.61 -4.15 -4.66
C ILE A 184 -25.79 -5.65 -4.39
N GLU A 185 -26.96 -6.20 -4.70
CA GLU A 185 -27.25 -7.63 -4.52
C GLU A 185 -26.30 -8.52 -5.34
N HIS A 186 -26.05 -8.14 -6.60
CA HIS A 186 -25.10 -8.84 -7.46
C HIS A 186 -23.68 -8.84 -6.88
N LEU A 187 -23.19 -7.69 -6.41
CA LEU A 187 -21.87 -7.56 -5.80
C LEU A 187 -21.75 -8.37 -4.50
N GLN A 188 -22.80 -8.38 -3.67
CA GLN A 188 -22.84 -9.19 -2.45
C GLN A 188 -22.81 -10.69 -2.76
N THR A 189 -23.54 -11.11 -3.79
CA THR A 189 -23.54 -12.50 -4.26
C THR A 189 -22.15 -12.92 -4.75
N LEU A 190 -21.52 -12.10 -5.59
CA LEU A 190 -20.15 -12.36 -6.07
C LEU A 190 -19.14 -12.44 -4.92
N ARG A 191 -19.26 -11.55 -3.92
CA ARG A 191 -18.38 -11.56 -2.74
C ARG A 191 -18.52 -12.86 -1.96
N LYS A 192 -19.75 -13.34 -1.75
CA LYS A 192 -20.02 -14.62 -1.08
C LYS A 192 -19.41 -15.79 -1.86
N MET A 193 -19.67 -15.86 -3.17
CA MET A 193 -19.12 -16.91 -4.04
C MET A 193 -17.58 -16.96 -4.01
N ARG A 194 -16.92 -15.81 -4.02
CA ARG A 194 -15.45 -15.76 -3.90
C ARG A 194 -14.96 -16.27 -2.55
N SER A 195 -15.62 -15.89 -1.46
CA SER A 195 -15.27 -16.38 -0.13
C SER A 195 -15.49 -17.89 0.02
N ASP A 196 -16.58 -18.41 -0.55
CA ASP A 196 -16.87 -19.85 -0.50
C ASP A 196 -15.84 -20.63 -1.35
N TYR A 197 -15.46 -20.10 -2.52
CA TYR A 197 -14.40 -20.68 -3.35
C TYR A 197 -13.04 -20.68 -2.64
N GLU A 198 -12.66 -19.59 -1.96
CA GLU A 198 -11.41 -19.52 -1.19
C GLU A 198 -11.37 -20.55 -0.06
N LYS A 199 -12.50 -20.76 0.63
CA LYS A 199 -12.61 -21.81 1.65
C LYS A 199 -12.46 -23.20 1.05
N GLU A 200 -13.14 -23.49 -0.07
CA GLU A 200 -13.02 -24.77 -0.76
C GLU A 200 -11.57 -25.06 -1.19
N GLN A 201 -10.85 -24.05 -1.69
CA GLN A 201 -9.43 -24.19 -2.04
C GLN A 201 -8.56 -24.46 -0.81
N GLN A 202 -8.85 -23.80 0.31
CA GLN A 202 -8.12 -24.02 1.55
C GLN A 202 -8.37 -25.42 2.13
N GLU A 203 -9.63 -25.87 2.15
CA GLU A 203 -9.99 -27.22 2.57
C GLU A 203 -9.33 -28.28 1.68
N ASN A 204 -9.30 -28.08 0.36
CA ASN A 204 -8.58 -28.96 -0.57
C ASN A 204 -7.07 -29.01 -0.28
N LEU A 205 -6.45 -27.88 0.03
CA LEU A 205 -5.02 -27.84 0.39
C LEU A 205 -4.75 -28.57 1.72
N GLU A 206 -5.61 -28.37 2.72
CA GLU A 206 -5.52 -29.05 4.01
C GLU A 206 -5.69 -30.56 3.87
N ASN A 207 -6.64 -31.01 3.04
CA ASN A 207 -6.84 -32.42 2.72
C ASN A 207 -5.62 -33.04 2.02
N VAL A 208 -5.01 -32.34 1.04
CA VAL A 208 -3.78 -32.81 0.37
C VAL A 208 -2.60 -32.90 1.34
N LEU A 209 -2.49 -31.97 2.29
CA LEU A 209 -1.46 -32.00 3.33
C LEU A 209 -1.69 -33.15 4.33
N GLN A 210 -2.94 -33.46 4.67
CA GLN A 210 -3.29 -34.60 5.52
C GLN A 210 -3.08 -35.94 4.82
N GLU A 211 -3.41 -36.08 3.53
CA GLU A 211 -3.21 -37.32 2.76
C GLU A 211 -1.72 -37.63 2.54
N LYS A 212 -0.87 -36.61 2.35
CA LYS A 212 0.60 -36.81 2.33
C LYS A 212 1.18 -37.19 3.69
N ALA A 213 0.44 -37.00 4.78
CA ALA A 213 0.82 -37.41 6.12
C ALA A 213 0.35 -38.84 6.47
N SER A 214 0.20 -39.74 5.48
CA SER A 214 0.31 -41.18 5.75
C SER A 214 1.76 -41.50 6.14
N THR A 215 2.11 -41.15 7.38
CA THR A 215 3.43 -41.33 7.97
C THR A 215 3.68 -42.83 8.11
N PHE A 216 4.56 -43.36 7.27
CA PHE A 216 5.19 -44.63 7.55
C PHE A 216 5.77 -44.58 8.98
N LYS A 217 5.14 -45.30 9.92
CA LYS A 217 5.63 -45.42 11.29
C LYS A 217 6.35 -46.74 11.46
N ILE A 218 7.49 -46.71 12.12
CA ILE A 218 8.30 -47.89 12.40
C ILE A 218 7.76 -48.57 13.67
N ARG A 219 7.33 -49.83 13.55
CA ARG A 219 6.97 -50.65 14.71
C ARG A 219 8.24 -51.07 15.45
N ILE A 220 8.28 -50.80 16.76
CA ILE A 220 9.38 -51.22 17.62
C ILE A 220 9.11 -52.64 18.11
N ASN A 221 9.94 -53.61 17.73
CA ASN A 221 9.81 -54.99 18.22
C ASN A 221 10.54 -55.15 19.56
N GLY A 222 10.07 -54.43 20.58
CA GLY A 222 10.59 -54.54 21.94
C GLY A 222 10.19 -53.37 22.85
N PRO A 223 10.70 -53.36 24.10
CA PRO A 223 10.37 -52.34 25.09
C PRO A 223 10.73 -50.93 24.63
N ILE A 224 9.79 -50.00 24.77
CA ILE A 224 9.96 -48.62 24.30
C ILE A 224 11.04 -47.82 25.03
N ASN A 225 11.39 -48.25 26.25
CA ASN A 225 12.47 -47.64 27.00
C ASN A 225 13.83 -47.81 26.30
N ILE A 226 14.00 -48.82 25.43
CA ILE A 226 15.22 -49.00 24.64
C ILE A 226 15.40 -47.87 23.62
N LEU A 227 14.36 -47.58 22.81
CA LEU A 227 14.43 -46.50 21.82
C LEU A 227 14.63 -45.15 22.49
N THR A 228 13.88 -44.88 23.54
CA THR A 228 13.95 -43.59 24.26
C THR A 228 15.29 -43.41 24.97
N ASP A 229 15.91 -44.47 25.49
CA ASP A 229 17.26 -44.42 26.06
C ASP A 229 18.32 -44.08 25.00
N VAL A 230 18.20 -44.54 23.74
CA VAL A 230 19.10 -44.12 22.65
C VAL A 230 19.05 -42.61 22.44
N TYR A 231 17.85 -42.01 22.35
CA TYR A 231 17.70 -40.57 22.25
C TYR A 231 18.22 -39.85 23.50
N LYS A 232 17.94 -40.37 24.69
CA LYS A 232 18.42 -39.84 25.96
C LYS A 232 19.95 -39.82 26.03
N GLN A 233 20.62 -40.88 25.57
CA GLN A 233 22.08 -40.95 25.46
C GLN A 233 22.60 -39.91 24.48
N MET A 234 22.00 -39.78 23.29
CA MET A 234 22.40 -38.78 22.29
C MET A 234 22.18 -37.33 22.73
N MET A 235 21.17 -37.08 23.57
CA MET A 235 20.86 -35.76 24.12
C MET A 235 21.77 -35.35 25.26
N ASN A 236 22.33 -36.30 26.02
CA ASN A 236 23.07 -36.00 27.25
C ASN A 236 24.56 -36.37 27.20
N THR A 237 24.98 -37.21 26.25
CA THR A 237 26.39 -37.62 26.11
C THR A 237 27.16 -36.57 25.32
N PRO A 238 28.18 -35.92 25.91
CA PRO A 238 29.01 -34.95 25.20
C PRO A 238 29.99 -35.64 24.26
N LYS A 239 30.18 -35.06 23.07
CA LYS A 239 31.25 -35.40 22.15
C LYS A 239 32.59 -34.89 22.67
N SER A 240 33.69 -35.26 22.01
CA SER A 240 35.04 -34.73 22.27
C SER A 240 35.13 -33.20 22.23
N ASN A 241 34.21 -32.53 21.55
CA ASN A 241 34.11 -31.07 21.48
C ASN A 241 33.16 -30.42 22.51
N GLY A 242 32.64 -31.20 23.46
CA GLY A 242 31.72 -30.74 24.52
C GLY A 242 30.25 -30.55 24.10
N LYS A 243 29.90 -30.73 22.82
CA LYS A 243 28.50 -30.67 22.35
C LYS A 243 27.86 -32.06 22.34
N THR A 244 26.55 -32.13 22.57
CA THR A 244 25.78 -33.39 22.49
C THR A 244 25.51 -33.79 21.04
N TYR A 245 25.02 -35.01 20.82
CA TYR A 245 24.64 -35.48 19.48
C TYR A 245 23.34 -34.87 18.99
N ILE A 246 22.40 -34.64 19.91
CA ILE A 246 21.11 -34.00 19.64
C ILE A 246 20.97 -32.79 20.56
N SER A 247 20.65 -31.63 19.97
CA SER A 247 20.41 -30.37 20.68
C SER A 247 18.98 -29.88 20.44
N HIS A 248 18.00 -30.61 20.98
CA HIS A 248 16.58 -30.28 20.92
C HIS A 248 15.91 -30.49 22.28
N SER A 249 14.73 -29.88 22.47
CA SER A 249 13.99 -30.04 23.72
C SER A 249 13.42 -31.45 23.86
N ILE A 250 13.25 -31.91 25.12
CA ILE A 250 12.56 -33.17 25.42
C ILE A 250 11.17 -33.21 24.77
N LYS A 251 10.48 -32.06 24.69
CA LYS A 251 9.16 -31.93 24.07
C LYS A 251 9.21 -32.25 22.56
N ASP A 252 10.20 -31.71 21.85
CA ASP A 252 10.32 -31.91 20.39
C ASP A 252 10.71 -33.35 20.07
N ILE A 253 11.64 -33.92 20.83
CA ILE A 253 12.03 -35.33 20.67
C ILE A 253 10.89 -36.28 21.01
N THR A 254 10.10 -35.96 22.04
CA THR A 254 8.87 -36.73 22.36
C THR A 254 7.92 -36.75 21.17
N LYS A 255 7.66 -35.59 20.57
CA LYS A 255 6.78 -35.48 19.41
C LYS A 255 7.33 -36.30 18.23
N PHE A 256 8.63 -36.15 17.92
CA PHE A 256 9.27 -36.90 16.85
C PHE A 256 9.14 -38.42 17.03
N ILE A 257 9.36 -38.94 18.23
CA ILE A 257 9.24 -40.37 18.51
C ILE A 257 7.79 -40.84 18.29
N CYS A 258 6.80 -40.13 18.84
CA CYS A 258 5.38 -40.47 18.68
C CYS A 258 4.89 -40.39 17.22
N ASP A 259 5.38 -39.41 16.46
CA ASP A 259 4.95 -39.19 15.07
C ASP A 259 5.53 -40.26 14.11
N ASN A 260 6.60 -40.95 14.50
CA ASN A 260 7.34 -41.85 13.60
C ASN A 260 7.41 -43.32 14.05
N HIS A 261 6.92 -43.67 15.25
CA HIS A 261 7.05 -45.02 15.77
C HIS A 261 5.74 -45.54 16.38
N LEU A 262 5.61 -46.87 16.39
CA LEU A 262 4.54 -47.62 17.05
C LEU A 262 5.13 -48.56 18.11
N ASP A 263 4.34 -48.94 19.11
CA ASP A 263 4.76 -49.91 20.12
C ASP A 263 4.87 -51.34 19.54
N GLU A 264 5.26 -52.30 20.39
CA GLU A 264 5.40 -53.70 20.00
C GLU A 264 4.09 -54.32 19.52
N LEU A 265 2.92 -53.78 19.87
CA LEU A 265 1.61 -54.25 19.43
C LEU A 265 1.07 -53.49 18.21
N GLY A 266 1.78 -52.45 17.74
CA GLY A 266 1.36 -51.59 16.64
C GLY A 266 0.47 -50.41 17.06
N ASN A 267 0.39 -50.10 18.37
CA ASN A 267 -0.36 -48.96 18.88
C ASN A 267 0.45 -47.67 18.91
N GLU A 268 -0.28 -46.55 18.97
CA GLU A 268 0.28 -45.22 19.16
C GLU A 268 0.99 -45.06 20.51
N LEU A 269 2.07 -44.29 20.49
CA LEU A 269 2.90 -44.07 21.67
C LEU A 269 2.36 -42.93 22.52
N SER A 270 2.23 -43.17 23.84
CA SER A 270 1.82 -42.13 24.80
C SER A 270 2.92 -41.06 24.96
N PRO A 271 2.66 -39.78 24.64
CA PRO A 271 3.64 -38.71 24.80
C PRO A 271 4.13 -38.53 26.24
N ASN A 272 3.25 -38.77 27.23
CA ASN A 272 3.59 -38.67 28.64
C ASN A 272 4.58 -39.78 29.05
N THR A 273 4.38 -40.98 28.52
CA THR A 273 5.28 -42.12 28.76
C THR A 273 6.66 -41.83 28.15
N ILE A 274 6.72 -41.37 26.90
CA ILE A 274 7.97 -41.03 26.23
C ILE A 274 8.73 -39.91 26.97
N ARG A 275 8.03 -38.84 27.37
CA ARG A 275 8.64 -37.74 28.14
C ARG A 275 9.23 -38.23 29.47
N THR A 276 8.57 -39.19 30.12
CA THR A 276 9.05 -39.78 31.37
C THR A 276 10.36 -40.54 31.14
N TYR A 277 10.45 -41.36 30.10
CA TYR A 277 11.68 -42.09 29.76
C TYR A 277 12.83 -41.18 29.33
N LEU A 278 12.54 -40.10 28.59
CA LEU A 278 13.55 -39.12 28.17
C LEU A 278 14.07 -38.24 29.31
N SER A 279 13.44 -38.27 30.49
CA SER A 279 13.85 -37.43 31.61
C SER A 279 15.24 -37.82 32.12
N PRO A 280 16.20 -36.88 32.25
CA PRO A 280 17.56 -37.17 32.71
C PRO A 280 17.61 -37.66 34.16
N THR A 281 16.54 -37.44 34.94
CA THR A 281 16.46 -37.82 36.36
C THR A 281 15.83 -39.18 36.60
N ARG A 282 15.20 -39.79 35.59
CA ARG A 282 14.46 -41.07 35.72
C ARG A 282 15.29 -42.26 35.25
N ASN A 283 16.45 -42.46 35.86
CA ASN A 283 17.35 -43.57 35.51
C ASN A 283 16.80 -44.94 35.93
N ASP A 284 15.81 -44.96 36.84
CA ASP A 284 15.05 -46.15 37.24
C ASP A 284 14.20 -46.74 36.10
N LYS A 285 14.05 -45.99 35.00
CA LYS A 285 13.25 -46.37 33.84
C LYS A 285 14.10 -46.74 32.62
N ASP A 286 15.41 -46.61 32.71
CA ASP A 286 16.35 -46.97 31.64
C ASP A 286 16.41 -48.51 31.49
N PRO A 287 16.71 -49.02 30.30
CA PRO A 287 16.89 -50.45 30.08
C PRO A 287 18.06 -51.01 30.91
N ASN A 288 17.95 -52.28 31.30
CA ASN A 288 19.02 -53.00 31.98
C ASN A 288 20.29 -53.04 31.11
N ASN A 289 21.46 -53.11 31.74
CA ASN A 289 22.74 -53.11 31.03
C ASN A 289 22.86 -54.20 29.95
N ASP A 290 22.18 -55.34 30.14
CA ASP A 290 22.21 -56.47 29.20
C ASP A 290 21.36 -56.23 27.94
N THR A 291 20.40 -55.30 28.00
CA THR A 291 19.49 -54.96 26.90
C THR A 291 19.69 -53.55 26.34
N LYS A 292 20.60 -52.79 26.95
CA LYS A 292 20.93 -51.42 26.56
C LYS A 292 21.74 -51.39 25.26
N ILE A 293 21.31 -50.53 24.32
CA ILE A 293 22.07 -50.27 23.09
C ILE A 293 23.25 -49.36 23.44
N ARG A 294 24.46 -49.78 23.06
CA ARG A 294 25.69 -48.98 23.17
C ARG A 294 25.92 -48.24 21.87
N ILE A 295 26.02 -46.92 21.93
CA ILE A 295 26.19 -46.00 20.81
C ILE A 295 27.63 -45.50 20.78
#